data_AF-A0A959SB66-F1
#
_entry.id   AF-A0A959SB66-F1
#
_cell.length_a   1.000
_cell.length_b   1.000
_cell.length_c   1.000
_cell.angle_alpha   90.00
_cell.angle_beta   90.00
_cell.angle_gamma   90.00
#
_symmetry.space_group_name_H-M   'P 1'
#
loop_
_entity.id
_entity.type
_entity.pdbx_description
1 polymer ?
#
loop_
_entity_poly.entity_id
_entity_poly.type
_entity_poly.pdbx_seq_one_letter_code
_entity_poly.pdbx_strand_id
1 'polypeptide(L)'
;IINYAAMALVQLKEGVVDAPDMTAEVATQRVFEQVQAARELMERKNHDYGEAWRSMRLGSLVDLILMKLLRIKQIEDNAGATLVSEGIDANFLDIVNYAVFAMIQLCEGRS
;
A
#
# COMPACT_ATOMS: atom_id res chain seq x y z
N ILE A 1 3.39 -8.52 -3.39
CA ILE A 1 3.23 -7.58 -2.26
C ILE A 1 1.93 -6.77 -2.34
N ILE A 2 1.54 -6.26 -3.52
CA ILE A 2 0.28 -5.49 -3.70
C ILE A 2 -0.94 -6.23 -3.18
N ASN A 3 -1.16 -7.49 -3.58
CA ASN A 3 -2.33 -8.26 -3.14
C ASN A 3 -2.38 -8.39 -1.60
N TYR A 4 -1.23 -8.68 -0.97
CA TYR A 4 -1.15 -8.81 0.49
C TYR A 4 -1.42 -7.46 1.19
N ALA A 5 -0.88 -6.35 0.68
CA ALA A 5 -1.16 -5.02 1.23
C ALA A 5 -2.63 -4.62 1.07
N ALA A 6 -3.24 -4.92 -0.08
CA ALA A 6 -4.67 -4.67 -0.31
C ALA A 6 -5.56 -5.53 0.59
N MET A 7 -5.23 -6.81 0.79
CA MET A 7 -5.93 -7.68 1.75
C MET A 7 -5.77 -7.20 3.19
N ALA A 8 -4.57 -6.75 3.59
CA ALA A 8 -4.34 -6.16 4.91
C ALA A 8 -5.21 -4.91 5.13
N LEU A 9 -5.38 -4.06 4.11
CA LEU A 9 -6.28 -2.91 4.17
C LEU A 9 -7.75 -3.31 4.36
N VAL A 10 -8.20 -4.41 3.73
CA VAL A 10 -9.55 -4.96 3.98
C VAL A 10 -9.67 -5.43 5.42
N GLN A 11 -8.71 -6.22 5.91
CA GLN A 11 -8.70 -6.74 7.28
C GLN A 11 -8.64 -5.63 8.35
N LEU A 12 -7.95 -4.53 8.08
CA LEU A 12 -7.94 -3.37 8.98
C LEU A 12 -9.32 -2.70 9.09
N LYS A 13 -10.14 -2.76 8.03
CA LYS A 13 -11.48 -2.15 8.00
C LYS A 13 -12.56 -3.08 8.53
N GLU A 14 -12.50 -4.36 8.16
CA GLU A 14 -13.57 -5.33 8.45
C GLU A 14 -13.24 -6.26 9.63
N GLY A 15 -11.99 -6.25 10.09
CA GLY A 15 -11.49 -7.17 11.10
C GLY A 15 -10.91 -8.45 10.49
N VAL A 16 -10.29 -9.26 11.35
CA VAL A 16 -9.73 -10.57 10.97
C VAL A 16 -10.69 -11.66 11.43
N VAL A 17 -10.90 -12.64 10.56
CA VAL A 17 -11.75 -13.82 10.84
C VAL A 17 -10.94 -15.11 10.70
N ASP A 18 -11.29 -16.11 11.51
CA ASP A 18 -10.61 -17.42 11.52
C ASP A 18 -11.12 -18.38 10.44
N ALA A 19 -12.24 -18.07 9.80
CA ALA A 19 -12.83 -18.83 8.71
C ALA A 19 -13.39 -17.89 7.63
N PRO A 20 -13.49 -18.32 6.35
CA PRO A 20 -14.09 -17.50 5.30
C PRO A 20 -15.52 -17.10 5.67
N ASP A 21 -15.73 -15.80 5.81
CA ASP A 21 -17.01 -15.17 6.19
C ASP A 21 -17.68 -14.41 5.03
N MET A 22 -16.98 -14.30 3.90
CA MET A 22 -17.44 -13.62 2.69
C MET A 22 -17.26 -14.50 1.44
N THR A 23 -18.06 -14.24 0.41
CA THR A 23 -17.92 -14.92 -0.88
C THR A 23 -16.70 -14.39 -1.64
N ALA A 24 -16.21 -15.16 -2.62
CA ALA A 24 -15.08 -14.74 -3.45
C ALA A 24 -15.37 -13.44 -4.22
N GLU A 25 -16.61 -13.24 -4.66
CA GLU A 25 -17.05 -12.04 -5.36
C GLU A 25 -16.96 -10.81 -4.44
N VAL A 26 -17.46 -10.93 -3.21
CA VAL A 26 -17.40 -9.86 -2.21
C VAL A 26 -15.95 -9.56 -1.85
N ALA A 27 -15.13 -10.58 -1.57
CA ALA A 27 -13.71 -10.40 -1.26
C ALA A 27 -12.97 -9.66 -2.38
N THR A 28 -13.24 -10.03 -3.63
CA THR A 28 -12.65 -9.38 -4.82
C THR A 28 -13.07 -7.92 -4.90
N GLN A 29 -14.35 -7.63 -4.66
CA GLN A 29 -14.87 -6.26 -4.64
C GLN A 29 -14.20 -5.41 -3.54
N ARG A 30 -14.02 -5.95 -2.33
CA ARG A 30 -13.33 -5.25 -1.23
C ARG A 30 -11.87 -4.94 -1.53
N VAL A 31 -11.16 -5.90 -2.11
CA VAL A 31 -9.78 -5.69 -2.55
C VAL A 31 -9.73 -4.62 -3.63
N PHE A 32 -10.65 -4.65 -4.59
CA PHE A 32 -10.73 -3.65 -5.65
C PHE A 32 -10.96 -2.23 -5.10
N GLU A 33 -11.83 -2.08 -4.09
CA GLU A 33 -12.04 -0.80 -3.40
C GLU A 33 -10.75 -0.26 -2.76
N GLN A 34 -9.92 -1.12 -2.16
CA GLN A 34 -8.64 -0.67 -1.59
C GLN A 34 -7.62 -0.28 -2.68
N VAL A 35 -7.63 -0.99 -3.81
CA VAL A 35 -6.79 -0.63 -4.97
C VAL A 35 -7.21 0.72 -5.55
N GLN A 36 -8.52 1.01 -5.62
CA GLN A 36 -9.00 2.34 -6.03
C GLN A 36 -8.57 3.43 -5.05
N ALA A 37 -8.66 3.19 -3.74
CA ALA A 37 -8.18 4.14 -2.74
C ALA A 37 -6.66 4.41 -2.88
N ALA A 38 -5.87 3.38 -3.18
CA ALA A 38 -4.44 3.55 -3.44
C ALA A 38 -4.19 4.40 -4.68
N ARG A 39 -4.95 4.16 -5.76
CA ARG A 39 -4.92 4.95 -6.99
C ARG A 39 -5.30 6.41 -6.75
N GLU A 40 -6.37 6.68 -6.01
CA GLU A 40 -6.76 8.05 -5.67
C GLU A 40 -5.66 8.76 -4.86
N LEU A 41 -5.03 8.06 -3.91
CA LEU A 41 -3.87 8.59 -3.18
C LEU A 41 -2.69 8.87 -4.12
N MET A 42 -2.44 7.99 -5.08
CA MET A 42 -1.38 8.15 -6.08
C MET A 42 -1.64 9.40 -6.95
N GLU A 43 -2.85 9.57 -7.46
CA GLU A 43 -3.26 10.75 -8.24
C GLU A 43 -3.11 12.03 -7.40
N ARG A 44 -3.55 11.94 -6.13
CA ARG A 44 -3.18 12.78 -4.96
C ARG A 44 -1.74 13.31 -5.06
N LYS A 45 -0.81 12.40 -4.82
CA LYS A 45 0.62 12.69 -4.68
C LYS A 45 1.26 13.10 -5.99
N ASN A 46 0.84 12.54 -7.12
CA ASN A 46 1.36 12.94 -8.44
C ASN A 46 0.98 14.37 -8.79
N HIS A 47 -0.19 14.85 -8.36
CA HIS A 47 -0.55 16.26 -8.51
C HIS A 47 0.37 17.16 -7.67
N ASP A 48 0.66 16.78 -6.42
CA ASP A 48 1.44 17.60 -5.49
C ASP A 48 2.96 17.59 -5.77
N TYR A 49 3.49 16.46 -6.24
CA TYR A 49 4.94 16.23 -6.40
C TYR A 49 5.36 15.92 -7.84
N GLY A 50 4.42 15.94 -8.79
CA GLY A 50 4.65 15.45 -10.15
C GLY A 50 5.00 13.96 -10.19
N GLU A 51 5.57 13.53 -11.31
CA GLU A 51 6.01 12.13 -11.51
C GLU A 51 7.45 11.91 -11.01
N ALA A 52 7.84 12.56 -9.92
CA ALA A 52 9.21 12.53 -9.38
C ALA A 52 9.73 11.09 -9.15
N TRP A 53 8.82 10.16 -8.83
CA TRP A 53 9.14 8.74 -8.67
C TRP A 53 9.73 8.10 -9.92
N ARG A 54 9.43 8.60 -11.13
CA ARG A 54 10.02 8.07 -12.38
C ARG A 54 11.52 8.27 -12.45
N SER A 55 12.04 9.34 -11.83
CA SER A 55 13.47 9.63 -11.76
C SER A 55 14.18 8.87 -10.63
N MET A 56 13.45 8.15 -9.78
CA MET A 56 14.03 7.36 -8.71
C MET A 56 14.62 6.06 -9.23
N ARG A 57 15.65 5.55 -8.55
CA ARG A 57 16.15 4.20 -8.81
C ARG A 57 15.11 3.18 -8.32
N LEU A 58 14.97 2.06 -9.03
CA LEU A 58 14.12 0.96 -8.61
C LEU A 58 14.43 0.50 -7.17
N GLY A 59 15.72 0.43 -6.80
CA GLY A 59 16.13 0.11 -5.43
C GLY A 59 15.60 1.09 -4.38
N SER A 60 15.50 2.38 -4.71
CA SER A 60 14.93 3.38 -3.80
C SER A 60 13.44 3.17 -3.56
N LEU A 61 12.68 2.69 -4.56
CA LEU A 61 11.28 2.31 -4.37
C LEU A 61 11.14 1.09 -3.46
N VAL A 62 12.06 0.12 -3.57
CA VAL A 62 12.13 -1.03 -2.66
C VAL A 62 12.43 -0.57 -1.23
N ASP A 63 13.40 0.33 -1.05
CA ASP A 63 13.74 0.88 0.27
C ASP A 63 12.53 1.58 0.92
N LEU A 64 11.77 2.37 0.14
CA LEU A 64 10.54 3.00 0.62
C LEU A 64 9.49 1.99 1.07
N ILE A 65 9.31 0.88 0.33
CA ILE A 65 8.42 -0.20 0.72
C ILE A 65 8.87 -0.82 2.06
N LEU A 66 10.17 -1.11 2.20
CA LEU A 66 10.72 -1.69 3.42
C LEU A 66 10.58 -0.75 4.62
N MET A 67 10.78 0.56 4.42
CA MET A 67 10.57 1.57 5.45
C MET A 67 9.11 1.62 5.93
N LYS A 68 8.15 1.55 5.01
CA LYS A 68 6.71 1.54 5.35
C LYS A 68 6.32 0.25 6.07
N LEU A 69 6.86 -0.90 5.67
CA LEU A 69 6.68 -2.17 6.39
C LEU A 69 7.26 -2.12 7.80
N LEU A 70 8.47 -1.59 7.96
CA LEU A 70 9.09 -1.40 9.27
C LEU A 70 8.23 -0.47 10.15
N ARG A 71 7.67 0.58 9.55
CA ARG A 71 6.79 1.52 10.26
C ARG A 71 5.52 0.83 10.77
N ILE A 72 4.88 0.01 9.94
CA ILE A 72 3.69 -0.78 10.33
C ILE A 72 4.02 -1.63 11.55
N LYS A 73 5.12 -2.41 11.48
CA LYS A 73 5.55 -3.25 12.60
C LYS A 73 5.78 -2.46 13.89
N GLN A 74 6.43 -1.29 13.80
CA GLN A 74 6.62 -0.43 14.98
C GLN A 74 5.30 0.05 15.59
N ILE A 75 4.30 0.35 14.78
CA ILE A 75 2.98 0.79 15.28
C ILE A 75 2.29 -0.38 15.98
N GLU A 76 2.35 -1.58 15.43
CA GLU A 76 1.82 -2.81 16.04
C GLU A 76 2.54 -3.15 17.36
N ASP A 77 3.87 -3.11 17.38
CA ASP A 77 4.69 -3.37 18.57
C ASP A 77 4.40 -2.37 19.70
N ASN A 78 4.02 -1.13 19.35
CA ASN A 78 3.61 -0.10 20.30
C ASN A 78 2.11 -0.16 20.67
N ALA A 79 1.40 -1.23 20.31
CA ALA A 79 -0.04 -1.39 20.54
C ALA A 79 -0.88 -0.20 20.00
N GLY A 80 -0.47 0.36 18.87
CA GLY A 80 -1.12 1.51 18.24
C GLY A 80 -0.78 2.87 18.87
N ALA A 81 0.05 2.93 19.92
CA ALA A 81 0.48 4.19 20.51
C ALA A 81 1.45 4.92 19.57
N THR A 82 0.98 5.98 18.92
CA THR A 82 1.82 6.82 18.05
C THR A 82 1.79 8.28 18.49
N LEU A 83 2.97 8.87 18.66
CA LEU A 83 3.14 10.32 18.71
C LEU A 83 2.98 10.86 17.27
N VAL A 84 1.79 11.29 16.89
CA VAL A 84 1.50 12.01 15.63
C VAL A 84 2.05 11.29 14.39
N SER A 85 1.50 10.12 14.05
CA SER A 85 1.92 9.32 12.89
C SER A 85 0.79 9.10 11.90
N GLU A 86 1.13 8.98 10.61
CA GLU A 86 0.28 8.30 9.63
C GLU A 86 -0.07 6.89 10.13
N GLY A 87 -1.34 6.50 10.00
CA GLY A 87 -1.87 5.20 10.43
C GLY A 87 -1.33 4.02 9.63
N ILE A 88 -1.59 2.80 10.09
CA ILE A 88 -1.17 1.55 9.42
C ILE A 88 -1.72 1.49 7.99
N ASP A 89 -2.97 1.93 7.80
CA ASP A 89 -3.65 2.00 6.51
C ASP A 89 -2.91 2.89 5.49
N ALA A 90 -2.51 4.10 5.87
CA ALA A 90 -1.75 5.00 5.03
C ALA A 90 -0.41 4.37 4.59
N ASN A 91 0.25 3.64 5.49
CA ASN A 91 1.50 2.95 5.17
C ASN A 91 1.28 1.79 4.17
N PHE A 92 0.19 1.04 4.27
CA PHE A 92 -0.15 0.01 3.27
C PHE A 92 -0.52 0.61 1.91
N LEU A 93 -1.26 1.72 1.87
CA LEU A 93 -1.57 2.41 0.62
C LEU A 93 -0.29 2.89 -0.09
N ASP A 94 0.68 3.40 0.67
CA ASP A 94 1.99 3.77 0.14
C ASP A 94 2.77 2.57 -0.40
N ILE A 95 2.75 1.42 0.29
CA ILE A 95 3.37 0.19 -0.20
C ILE A 95 2.77 -0.24 -1.55
N VAL A 96 1.44 -0.16 -1.70
CA VAL A 96 0.78 -0.46 -2.98
C VAL A 96 1.28 0.48 -4.07
N ASN A 97 1.32 1.79 -3.81
CA ASN A 97 1.75 2.78 -4.80
C ASN A 97 3.23 2.63 -5.19
N TYR A 98 4.14 2.45 -4.24
CA TYR A 98 5.56 2.23 -4.55
C TYR A 98 5.79 0.93 -5.32
N ALA A 99 5.03 -0.13 -5.03
CA ALA A 99 5.10 -1.37 -5.79
C ALA A 99 4.57 -1.17 -7.23
N VAL A 100 3.51 -0.40 -7.42
CA VAL A 100 2.99 -0.05 -8.75
C VAL A 100 4.01 0.79 -9.53
N PHE A 101 4.61 1.81 -8.92
CA PHE A 101 5.67 2.61 -9.54
C PHE A 101 6.86 1.76 -9.99
N ALA A 102 7.29 0.84 -9.13
CA ALA A 102 8.37 -0.10 -9.45
C ALA A 102 8.01 -0.99 -10.64
N MET A 103 6.77 -1.49 -10.70
CA MET A 103 6.30 -2.28 -11.84
C MET A 103 6.24 -1.45 -13.13
N ILE A 104 5.75 -0.21 -13.07
CA ILE A 104 5.72 0.69 -14.23
C ILE A 104 7.14 0.92 -14.74
N GLN A 105 8.09 1.27 -13.86
CA GLN A 105 9.49 1.44 -14.26
C GLN A 105 10.12 0.18 -14.85
N LEU A 106 9.78 -1.01 -14.33
CA LEU A 106 10.26 -2.29 -14.87
C LEU A 106 9.67 -2.63 -16.24
N CYS A 107 8.46 -2.15 -16.54
CA CYS A 107 7.81 -2.30 -17.83
C CYS A 107 8.31 -1.26 -18.84
N GLU A 108 8.47 0.00 -18.43
CA GLU A 108 9.01 1.09 -19.25
C GLU A 108 10.51 0.91 -19.54
N GLY A 109 11.27 0.39 -18.57
CA GLY A 109 12.72 0.12 -18.65
C GLY A 109 13.10 -1.17 -19.38
N ARG A 110 12.18 -1.77 -20.16
CA ARG A 110 12.48 -2.85 -21.11
C ARG A 110 12.14 -2.41 -22.53
N SER A 111 13.12 -1.79 -23.17
CA SER A 111 13.47 -1.90 -24.59
C SER A 111 14.96 -1.67 -24.72
#